data_AF-X1GS68-F1
#
_entry.id   AF-X1GS68-F1
#
_cell.length_a   1.000
_cell.length_b   1.000
_cell.length_c   1.000
_cell.angle_alpha   90.00
_cell.angle_beta   90.00
_cell.angle_gamma   90.00
#
_symmetry.space_group_name_H-M   'P 1'
#
loop_
_entity.id
_entity.type
_entity.pdbx_description
1 polymer ?
#
loop_
_entity_poly.entity_id
_entity_poly.type
_entity_poly.pdbx_seq_one_letter_code
_entity_poly.pdbx_strand_id
1 'polypeptide(L)'
;NPEWGVINWFLVNIGLPKIMWTEKALYAIPVVACIQVWQSMGFGMIIFLGALSGIKPEILEAASLEGANWFQVAIRITIPLLKPAMFFYLVISLIMAFNAFDVVYAFVEGIRGPIFHVFTSPVLVSSYFIYLEAFRYFSFGSAATMAILIFLVVSGIIVLQKLLVGKINEVD
;
A
#
# COMPACT_ATOMS: atom_id res chain seq x y z
N ASN A 1 -14.16 4.35 15.10
CA ASN A 1 -14.98 4.13 16.31
C ASN A 1 -16.46 4.14 15.89
N PRO A 2 -17.23 3.07 16.19
CA PRO A 2 -18.64 2.94 15.81
C PRO A 2 -19.58 3.96 16.50
N GLU A 3 -19.23 4.34 17.73
CA GLU A 3 -19.99 5.27 18.58
C GLU A 3 -19.76 6.71 18.15
N TRP A 4 -18.49 7.09 17.95
CA TRP A 4 -18.07 8.44 17.58
C TRP A 4 -17.14 8.40 16.36
N GLY A 5 -17.68 8.64 15.17
CA GLY A 5 -16.89 8.68 13.93
C GLY A 5 -17.57 9.56 12.88
N VAL A 6 -16.80 10.41 12.22
CA VAL A 6 -17.29 11.37 11.21
C VAL A 6 -18.08 10.66 10.10
N ILE A 7 -17.64 9.47 9.68
CA ILE A 7 -18.31 8.66 8.66
C ILE A 7 -19.67 8.16 9.16
N ASN A 8 -19.75 7.59 10.38
CA ASN A 8 -21.02 7.14 10.94
C ASN A 8 -21.96 8.31 11.27
N TRP A 9 -21.41 9.45 11.70
CA TRP A 9 -22.18 10.68 11.87
C TRP A 9 -22.81 11.11 10.55
N PHE A 10 -22.04 11.15 9.46
CA PHE A 10 -22.56 11.49 8.13
C PHE A 10 -23.63 10.50 7.65
N LEU A 11 -23.38 9.19 7.76
CA LEU A 11 -24.33 8.14 7.37
C LEU A 11 -25.68 8.26 8.09
N VAL A 12 -25.65 8.49 9.41
CA VAL A 12 -26.88 8.65 10.20
C VAL A 12 -27.65 9.92 9.78
N ASN A 13 -26.94 11.02 9.48
CA ASN A 13 -27.59 12.26 9.04
C ASN A 13 -28.29 12.12 7.67
N ILE A 14 -27.87 11.18 6.82
CA ILE A 14 -28.52 10.88 5.54
C ILE A 14 -29.50 9.69 5.62
N GLY A 15 -29.84 9.23 6.83
CA GLY A 15 -30.81 8.17 7.07
C GLY A 15 -30.30 6.74 6.87
N LEU A 16 -28.98 6.54 6.73
CA LEU A 16 -28.37 5.22 6.60
C LEU A 16 -27.94 4.64 7.96
N PRO A 17 -27.93 3.29 8.11
CA PRO A 17 -27.51 2.65 9.35
C PRO A 17 -26.00 2.86 9.61
N LYS A 18 -25.63 2.91 10.89
CA LYS A 18 -24.22 2.96 11.31
C LYS A 18 -23.48 1.71 10.84
N ILE A 19 -22.26 1.90 10.34
CA ILE A 19 -21.38 0.79 10.00
C ILE A 19 -20.48 0.51 11.21
N MET A 20 -20.48 -0.74 11.67
CA MET A 20 -19.65 -1.19 12.79
C MET A 20 -18.29 -1.68 12.28
N TRP A 21 -17.50 -0.73 11.79
CA TRP A 21 -16.19 -0.95 11.15
C TRP A 21 -15.22 -1.80 12.00
N THR A 22 -15.30 -1.67 13.33
CA THR A 22 -14.42 -2.35 14.28
C THR A 22 -15.04 -3.59 14.91
N GLU A 23 -16.29 -3.93 14.60
CA GLU A 23 -16.96 -5.12 15.19
C GLU A 23 -17.15 -6.23 14.14
N LYS A 24 -17.29 -5.84 12.86
CA LYS A 24 -17.38 -6.77 11.74
C LYS A 24 -16.05 -6.86 11.02
N ALA A 25 -15.38 -8.00 11.14
CA ALA A 25 -14.12 -8.26 10.46
C ALA A 25 -14.18 -8.20 8.93
N LEU A 26 -15.38 -8.32 8.33
CA LEU A 26 -15.58 -8.10 6.89
C LEU A 26 -15.06 -6.72 6.44
N TYR A 27 -15.08 -5.72 7.32
CA TYR A 27 -14.60 -4.37 7.00
C TYR A 27 -13.11 -4.16 7.33
N ALA A 28 -12.44 -5.13 7.95
CA ALA A 28 -11.04 -4.99 8.36
C ALA A 28 -10.12 -4.81 7.15
N ILE A 29 -10.24 -5.69 6.15
CA ILE A 29 -9.37 -5.67 4.97
C ILE A 29 -9.54 -4.37 4.17
N PRO A 30 -10.76 -3.93 3.81
CA PRO A 30 -10.93 -2.67 3.08
C PRO A 30 -10.44 -1.46 3.86
N VAL A 31 -10.68 -1.39 5.18
CA VAL A 31 -10.26 -0.25 6.00
C VAL A 31 -8.74 -0.17 6.08
N VAL A 32 -8.06 -1.29 6.37
CA VAL A 32 -6.60 -1.35 6.41
C VAL A 32 -6.00 -1.01 5.05
N ALA A 33 -6.57 -1.56 3.96
CA ALA A 33 -6.12 -1.23 2.61
C ALA A 33 -6.29 0.26 2.28
N CYS A 34 -7.41 0.88 2.64
CA CYS A 34 -7.63 2.31 2.43
C CYS A 34 -6.62 3.16 3.21
N ILE A 35 -6.33 2.82 4.47
CA ILE A 35 -5.33 3.53 5.27
C ILE A 35 -3.94 3.36 4.63
N GLN A 36 -3.59 2.16 4.19
CA GLN A 36 -2.32 1.87 3.54
C GLN A 36 -2.15 2.65 2.22
N VAL A 37 -3.21 2.72 1.41
CA VAL A 37 -3.23 3.51 0.19
C VAL A 37 -3.03 4.98 0.53
N TRP A 38 -3.77 5.50 1.49
CA TRP A 38 -3.66 6.89 1.91
C TRP A 38 -2.24 7.25 2.40
N GLN A 39 -1.63 6.42 3.24
CA GLN A 39 -0.26 6.61 3.71
C GLN A 39 0.75 6.55 2.55
N SER A 40 0.57 5.61 1.61
CA SER A 40 1.50 5.43 0.49
C SER A 40 1.32 6.47 -0.62
N MET A 41 0.20 7.20 -0.68
CA MET A 41 -0.03 8.27 -1.65
C MET A 41 0.98 9.42 -1.51
N GLY A 42 1.35 9.81 -0.28
CA GLY A 42 2.31 10.90 -0.06
C GLY A 42 3.68 10.58 -0.66
N PHE A 43 4.16 9.36 -0.47
CA PHE A 43 5.40 8.88 -1.08
C PHE A 43 5.28 8.76 -2.60
N GLY A 44 4.15 8.25 -3.09
CA GLY A 44 3.87 8.15 -4.52
C GLY A 44 3.89 9.52 -5.22
N MET A 45 3.30 10.54 -4.62
CA MET A 45 3.31 11.91 -5.17
C MET A 45 4.74 12.42 -5.36
N ILE A 46 5.64 12.24 -4.39
CA ILE A 46 7.04 12.69 -4.50
C ILE A 46 7.74 11.99 -5.67
N ILE A 47 7.58 10.66 -5.79
CA ILE A 47 8.17 9.89 -6.89
C ILE A 47 7.64 10.36 -8.23
N PHE A 48 6.31 10.47 -8.37
CA PHE A 48 5.70 10.84 -9.64
C PHE A 48 5.99 12.30 -10.04
N LEU A 49 6.02 13.23 -9.09
CA LEU A 49 6.41 14.61 -9.36
C LEU A 49 7.87 14.72 -9.78
N GLY A 50 8.77 13.98 -9.14
CA GLY A 50 10.18 13.92 -9.55
C GLY A 50 10.33 13.34 -10.96
N ALA A 51 9.61 12.26 -11.28
CA ALA A 51 9.63 11.64 -12.59
C ALA A 51 9.01 12.53 -13.69
N LEU A 52 7.90 13.21 -13.38
CA LEU A 52 7.27 14.20 -14.26
C LEU A 52 8.20 15.38 -14.54
N SER A 53 8.93 15.86 -13.52
CA SER A 53 9.89 16.96 -13.66
C SER A 53 11.07 16.61 -14.57
N GLY A 54 11.35 15.31 -14.78
CA GLY A 54 12.36 14.84 -15.73
C GLY A 54 11.89 14.83 -17.19
N ILE A 55 10.59 15.00 -17.46
CA ILE A 55 10.06 15.06 -18.83
C ILE A 55 10.43 16.42 -19.43
N LYS A 56 11.22 16.40 -20.50
CA LYS A 56 11.63 17.62 -21.19
C LYS A 56 10.42 18.35 -21.82
N PRO A 57 10.32 19.69 -21.68
CA PRO A 57 9.23 20.47 -22.26
C PRO A 57 9.08 20.29 -23.77
N GLU A 58 10.20 20.13 -24.48
CA GLU A 58 10.23 19.96 -25.94
C GLU A 58 9.39 18.77 -26.43
N ILE A 59 9.27 17.70 -25.63
CA ILE A 59 8.44 16.53 -25.96
C ILE A 59 6.95 16.91 -25.99
N LEU A 60 6.53 17.75 -25.04
CA LEU A 60 5.14 18.21 -24.94
C LEU A 60 4.81 19.24 -26.01
N GLU A 61 5.76 20.13 -26.33
CA GLU A 61 5.64 21.09 -27.43
C GLU A 61 5.51 20.37 -28.78
N ALA A 62 6.33 19.35 -29.04
CA ALA A 62 6.20 18.53 -30.26
C ALA A 62 4.82 17.87 -30.36
N ALA A 63 4.30 17.31 -29.27
CA ALA A 63 2.97 16.71 -29.25
C ALA A 63 1.86 17.74 -29.56
N SER A 64 2.01 18.97 -29.07
CA SER A 64 1.08 20.06 -29.36
C SER A 64 1.11 20.48 -30.84
N LEU A 65 2.28 20.48 -31.47
CA LEU A 65 2.46 20.78 -32.89
C LEU A 65 1.80 19.70 -33.77
N GLU A 66 1.78 18.45 -33.30
CA GLU A 66 1.07 17.33 -33.93
C GLU A 66 -0.46 17.34 -33.66
N GLY A 67 -0.97 18.33 -32.93
CA GLY A 67 -2.40 18.44 -32.62
C GLY A 67 -2.89 17.43 -31.58
N ALA A 68 -1.99 16.86 -30.77
CA ALA A 68 -2.36 15.91 -29.73
C ALA A 68 -3.19 16.60 -28.63
N ASN A 69 -4.33 16.01 -28.27
CA ASN A 69 -5.14 16.50 -27.16
C ASN A 69 -4.58 16.03 -25.80
N TRP A 70 -5.03 16.67 -24.70
CA TRP A 70 -4.53 16.39 -23.35
C TRP A 70 -4.61 14.91 -22.94
N PHE A 71 -5.64 14.19 -23.38
CA PHE A 71 -5.84 12.78 -23.05
C PHE A 71 -4.87 11.88 -23.83
N GLN A 72 -4.59 12.22 -25.09
CA GLN A 72 -3.57 11.56 -25.89
C GLN A 72 -2.17 11.80 -25.31
N VAL A 73 -1.86 13.03 -24.89
CA VAL A 73 -0.59 13.34 -24.22
C VAL A 73 -0.45 12.53 -22.93
N ALA A 74 -1.48 12.50 -22.08
CA ALA A 74 -1.45 11.75 -20.83
C ALA A 74 -1.19 10.25 -21.06
N ILE A 75 -1.96 9.60 -21.95
CA ILE A 75 -1.90 8.15 -22.12
C ILE A 75 -0.75 7.69 -23.02
N ARG A 76 -0.41 8.45 -24.07
CA ARG A 76 0.57 8.03 -25.08
C ARG A 76 1.97 8.57 -24.83
N ILE A 77 2.12 9.61 -24.03
CA ILE A 77 3.42 10.25 -23.77
C ILE A 77 3.74 10.14 -22.28
N THR A 78 2.92 10.75 -21.42
CA THR A 78 3.21 10.86 -19.99
C THR A 78 3.25 9.49 -19.30
N ILE A 79 2.21 8.66 -19.43
CA ILE A 79 2.15 7.34 -18.79
C ILE A 79 3.31 6.43 -19.24
N PRO A 80 3.64 6.29 -20.54
CA PRO A 80 4.79 5.52 -20.99
C PRO A 80 6.12 6.01 -20.44
N LEU A 81 6.34 7.32 -20.42
CA LEU A 81 7.57 7.92 -19.85
C LEU A 81 7.66 7.72 -18.33
N LEU A 82 6.52 7.65 -17.64
CA LEU A 82 6.46 7.37 -16.21
C LEU A 82 6.55 5.87 -15.87
N LYS A 83 6.57 4.94 -16.85
CA LYS A 83 6.61 3.48 -16.59
C LYS A 83 7.69 3.06 -15.59
N PRO A 84 8.95 3.52 -15.69
CA PRO A 84 9.99 3.14 -14.74
C PRO A 84 9.65 3.58 -13.31
N ALA A 85 9.12 4.80 -13.15
CA ALA A 85 8.70 5.33 -11.85
C ALA A 85 7.46 4.61 -11.29
N MET A 86 6.48 4.27 -12.14
CA MET A 86 5.31 3.48 -11.75
C MET A 86 5.70 2.09 -11.29
N PHE A 87 6.61 1.42 -12.02
CA PHE A 87 7.11 0.10 -11.64
C PHE A 87 7.87 0.16 -10.30
N PHE A 88 8.74 1.16 -10.13
CA PHE A 88 9.47 1.39 -8.89
C PHE A 88 8.51 1.62 -7.71
N TYR A 89 7.53 2.50 -7.88
CA TYR A 89 6.52 2.78 -6.85
C TYR A 89 5.69 1.53 -6.51
N LEU A 90 5.25 0.76 -7.52
CA LEU A 90 4.49 -0.47 -7.32
C LEU A 90 5.28 -1.46 -6.45
N VAL A 91 6.56 -1.65 -6.71
CA VAL A 91 7.38 -2.57 -5.92
C VAL A 91 7.59 -2.07 -4.48
N ILE A 92 7.88 -0.78 -4.30
CA ILE A 92 7.97 -0.21 -2.94
C ILE A 92 6.65 -0.35 -2.21
N SER A 93 5.53 -0.05 -2.85
CA SER A 93 4.20 -0.18 -2.26
C SER A 93 3.91 -1.62 -1.83
N LEU A 94 4.37 -2.60 -2.61
CA LEU A 94 4.26 -4.01 -2.26
C LEU A 94 5.11 -4.35 -1.02
N ILE A 95 6.36 -3.89 -0.97
CA ILE A 95 7.24 -4.06 0.20
C ILE A 95 6.62 -3.44 1.45
N MET A 96 6.05 -2.23 1.33
CA MET A 96 5.37 -1.54 2.42
C MET A 96 4.12 -2.31 2.87
N ALA A 97 3.35 -2.89 1.95
CA ALA A 97 2.19 -3.71 2.28
C ALA A 97 2.58 -4.97 3.08
N PHE A 98 3.73 -5.60 2.79
CA PHE A 98 4.27 -6.70 3.59
C PHE A 98 4.73 -6.27 4.99
N ASN A 99 4.99 -4.97 5.21
CA ASN A 99 5.45 -4.39 6.48
C ASN A 99 4.36 -3.59 7.22
N ALA A 100 3.09 -3.73 6.85
CA ALA A 100 1.95 -2.96 7.40
C ALA A 100 1.56 -3.32 8.85
N PHE A 101 2.53 -3.65 9.71
CA PHE A 101 2.31 -4.07 11.09
C PHE A 101 1.60 -2.99 11.92
N ASP A 102 2.02 -1.74 11.78
CA ASP A 102 1.52 -0.59 12.52
C ASP A 102 0.01 -0.37 12.29
N VAL A 103 -0.41 -0.37 11.03
CA VAL A 103 -1.83 -0.20 10.66
C VAL A 103 -2.65 -1.39 11.16
N VAL A 104 -2.13 -2.61 11.04
CA VAL A 104 -2.81 -3.82 11.52
C VAL A 104 -2.94 -3.83 13.03
N TYR A 105 -1.85 -3.56 13.75
CA TYR A 105 -1.82 -3.52 15.20
C TYR A 105 -2.81 -2.47 15.73
N ALA A 106 -2.76 -1.25 15.19
CA ALA A 106 -3.67 -0.18 15.58
C ALA A 106 -5.14 -0.53 15.29
N PHE A 107 -5.42 -1.21 14.16
CA PHE A 107 -6.76 -1.66 13.85
C PHE A 107 -7.23 -2.75 14.82
N VAL A 108 -6.40 -3.77 15.09
CA VAL A 108 -6.72 -4.90 15.98
C VAL A 108 -6.92 -4.47 17.42
N GLU A 109 -6.06 -3.61 17.98
CA GLU A 109 -6.24 -3.05 19.32
C GLU A 109 -7.50 -2.16 19.41
N GLY A 110 -7.94 -1.58 18.28
CA GLY A 110 -9.19 -0.82 18.18
C GLY A 110 -10.47 -1.66 18.06
N ILE A 111 -10.36 -2.98 17.83
CA ILE A 111 -11.50 -3.89 17.71
C ILE A 111 -12.05 -4.23 19.08
N ARG A 112 -13.36 -4.06 19.23
CA ARG A 112 -14.13 -4.53 20.39
C ARG A 112 -14.95 -5.74 19.95
N GLY A 113 -14.32 -6.92 19.87
CA GLY A 113 -14.98 -8.15 19.42
C GLY A 113 -14.02 -9.31 19.14
N PRO A 114 -14.53 -10.51 18.80
CA PRO A 114 -13.70 -11.69 18.52
C PRO A 114 -12.74 -11.43 17.36
N ILE A 115 -11.44 -11.45 17.66
CA ILE A 115 -10.33 -11.15 16.75
C ILE A 115 -10.23 -12.14 15.56
N PHE A 116 -10.88 -13.30 15.68
CA PHE A 116 -10.68 -14.47 14.82
C PHE A 116 -10.89 -14.22 13.31
N HIS A 117 -11.70 -13.24 12.93
CA HIS A 117 -12.00 -12.98 11.52
C HIS A 117 -11.12 -11.89 10.88
N VAL A 118 -10.29 -11.18 11.65
CA VAL A 118 -9.32 -10.20 11.11
C VAL A 118 -8.12 -10.92 10.48
N PHE A 119 -7.94 -12.20 10.84
CA PHE A 119 -6.82 -13.04 10.44
C PHE A 119 -6.99 -13.73 9.07
N THR A 120 -7.87 -13.25 8.20
CA THR A 120 -8.08 -13.88 6.88
C THR A 120 -6.99 -13.53 5.86
N SER A 121 -6.21 -12.47 6.07
CA SER A 121 -5.08 -12.12 5.19
C SER A 121 -3.74 -12.61 5.77
N PRO A 122 -3.03 -13.53 5.09
CA PRO A 122 -1.74 -14.04 5.54
C PRO A 122 -0.73 -12.93 5.85
N VAL A 123 -0.77 -11.82 5.10
CA VAL A 123 0.17 -10.70 5.24
C VAL A 123 -0.09 -9.90 6.51
N LEU A 124 -1.35 -9.58 6.79
CA LEU A 124 -1.74 -8.84 8.01
C LEU A 124 -1.54 -9.70 9.27
N VAL A 125 -1.71 -11.01 9.11
CA VAL A 125 -1.50 -12.02 10.15
C VAL A 125 -0.02 -12.13 10.53
N SER A 126 0.90 -12.12 9.55
CA SER A 126 2.30 -12.49 9.80
C SER A 126 3.00 -11.59 10.83
N SER A 127 2.93 -10.26 10.67
CA SER A 127 3.65 -9.33 11.55
C SER A 127 2.99 -9.20 12.93
N TYR A 128 1.66 -9.28 12.99
CA TYR A 128 0.93 -9.27 14.26
C TYR A 128 1.19 -10.55 15.07
N PHE A 129 1.28 -11.71 14.42
CA PHE A 129 1.61 -12.96 15.09
C PHE A 129 3.03 -12.99 15.65
N ILE A 130 4.01 -12.39 14.94
CA ILE A 130 5.36 -12.20 15.50
C ILE A 130 5.30 -11.42 16.81
N TYR A 131 4.51 -10.34 16.85
CA TYR A 131 4.32 -9.56 18.07
C TYR A 131 3.67 -10.39 19.19
N LEU A 132 2.61 -11.14 18.89
CA LEU A 132 1.96 -12.01 19.86
C LEU A 132 2.93 -13.06 20.42
N GLU A 133 3.64 -13.78 19.56
CA GLU A 133 4.62 -14.80 19.97
C GLU A 133 5.73 -14.20 20.83
N ALA A 134 6.32 -13.08 20.43
CA ALA A 134 7.43 -12.47 21.16
C ALA A 134 7.02 -11.82 22.48
N PHE A 135 5.93 -11.04 22.48
CA PHE A 135 5.61 -10.13 23.59
C PHE A 135 4.41 -10.53 24.43
N ARG A 136 3.53 -11.41 23.91
CA ARG A 136 2.41 -11.97 24.71
C ARG A 136 2.67 -13.39 25.17
N TYR A 137 3.16 -14.25 24.29
CA TYR A 137 3.43 -15.66 24.60
C TYR A 137 4.88 -15.94 25.03
N PHE A 138 5.77 -14.94 24.93
CA PHE A 138 7.20 -15.05 25.26
C PHE A 138 7.94 -16.19 24.54
N SER A 139 7.41 -16.60 23.39
CA SER A 139 7.93 -17.62 22.49
C SER A 139 8.88 -16.99 21.46
N PHE A 140 10.03 -16.50 21.95
CA PHE A 140 10.97 -15.75 21.13
C PHE A 140 11.56 -16.55 19.96
N GLY A 141 11.74 -17.87 20.11
CA GLY A 141 12.26 -18.73 19.03
C GLY A 141 11.30 -18.84 17.84
N SER A 142 10.00 -18.96 18.12
CA SER A 142 8.93 -18.97 17.13
C SER A 142 8.84 -17.62 16.41
N ALA A 143 8.78 -16.53 17.19
CA ALA A 143 8.74 -15.17 16.67
C ALA A 143 9.95 -14.82 15.77
N ALA A 144 11.17 -15.20 16.20
CA ALA A 144 12.38 -14.98 15.43
C ALA A 144 12.37 -15.74 14.10
N THR A 145 11.89 -16.99 14.10
CA THR A 145 11.78 -17.80 12.88
C THR A 145 10.83 -17.14 11.88
N MET A 146 9.66 -16.71 12.34
CA MET A 146 8.68 -16.00 11.50
C MET A 146 9.25 -14.68 10.95
N ALA A 147 9.96 -13.90 11.79
CA ALA A 147 10.59 -12.65 11.36
C ALA A 147 11.65 -12.88 10.26
N ILE A 148 12.47 -13.92 10.38
CA ILE A 148 13.47 -14.29 9.37
C ILE A 148 12.79 -14.67 8.05
N LEU A 149 11.68 -15.42 8.08
CA LEU A 149 10.94 -15.79 6.87
C LEU A 149 10.40 -14.55 6.13
N ILE A 150 9.78 -13.61 6.84
CA ILE A 150 9.32 -12.35 6.24
C ILE A 150 10.50 -11.56 5.65
N PHE A 151 11.60 -11.48 6.39
CA PHE A 151 12.81 -10.82 5.92
C PHE A 151 13.33 -11.42 4.60
N LEU A 152 13.35 -12.75 4.48
CA LEU A 152 13.76 -13.43 3.25
C LEU A 152 12.81 -13.15 2.08
N VAL A 153 11.50 -13.13 2.32
CA VAL A 153 10.49 -12.80 1.29
C VAL A 153 10.67 -11.36 0.81
N VAL A 154 10.75 -10.39 1.72
CA VAL A 154 10.94 -8.97 1.38
C VAL A 154 12.28 -8.75 0.67
N SER A 155 13.35 -9.37 1.17
CA SER A 155 14.67 -9.30 0.52
C SER A 155 14.65 -9.90 -0.88
N GLY A 156 13.95 -11.03 -1.08
CA GLY A 156 13.76 -11.65 -2.39
C GLY A 156 13.05 -10.72 -3.37
N ILE A 157 12.00 -10.01 -2.92
CA ILE A 157 11.29 -9.01 -3.73
C ILE A 157 12.23 -7.85 -4.12
N ILE A 158 13.05 -7.36 -3.17
CA ILE A 158 14.03 -6.29 -3.43
C ILE A 158 15.09 -6.74 -4.45
N VAL A 159 15.61 -7.95 -4.31
CA VAL A 159 16.59 -8.48 -5.28
C VAL A 159 15.96 -8.65 -6.65
N LEU A 160 14.75 -9.22 -6.73
CA LEU A 160 14.01 -9.36 -7.97
C LEU A 160 13.78 -8.01 -8.65
N GLN A 161 13.41 -6.98 -7.88
CA GLN A 161 13.27 -5.61 -8.37
C GLN A 161 14.55 -5.11 -9.02
N LYS A 162 15.68 -5.22 -8.31
CA LYS A 162 16.98 -4.74 -8.81
C LYS A 162 17.37 -5.46 -10.10
N LEU A 163 17.13 -6.77 -10.19
CA LEU A 163 17.43 -7.56 -11.39
C LEU A 163 16.53 -7.16 -12.57
N LEU A 164 15.24 -6.92 -12.35
CA LEU A 164 14.31 -6.50 -13.40
C LEU A 164 14.63 -5.09 -13.90
N VAL A 165 14.95 -4.15 -13.01
CA VAL A 165 15.35 -2.79 -13.37
C VAL A 165 16.70 -2.76 -14.06
N GLY A 166 17.68 -3.53 -13.57
CA GLY A 166 19.00 -3.63 -14.19
C GLY A 166 18.94 -4.14 -15.63
N LYS A 167 18.07 -5.12 -15.90
CA LYS A 167 17.82 -5.63 -17.26
C LYS A 167 17.21 -4.59 -18.20
N ILE A 168 16.35 -3.70 -17.71
CA ILE A 168 15.73 -2.66 -18.54
C ILE A 168 16.78 -1.62 -18.97
N ASN A 169 17.69 -1.25 -18.06
CA ASN A 169 18.74 -0.28 -18.36
C ASN A 169 19.88 -0.81 -19.26
N GLU A 170 19.98 -2.13 -19.47
CA GLU A 170 20.97 -2.74 -20.40
C GLU A 170 20.45 -2.87 -21.84
N VAL A 171 19.14 -2.66 -22.07
CA VAL A 171 18.51 -2.79 -23.40
C VAL A 171 18.33 -1.44 -24.12
N ASP A 172 18.47 -0.32 -23.40
CA ASP A 172 18.51 1.05 -23.93
C ASP A 172 19.95 1.55 -24.11
#